data_AF-A0A353Z5D5-F1
#
_entry.id   AF-A0A353Z5D5-F1
#
_cell.length_a   1.000
_cell.length_b   1.000
_cell.length_c   1.000
_cell.angle_alpha   90.00
_cell.angle_beta   90.00
_cell.angle_gamma   90.00
#
_symmetry.space_group_name_H-M   'P 1'
#
loop_
_entity.id
_entity.type
_entity.pdbx_description
1 polymer ?
#
loop_
_entity_poly.entity_id
_entity_poly.type
_entity_poly.pdbx_seq_one_letter_code
_entity_poly.pdbx_strand_id
1 'polypeptide(L)'
;YSAGNTSNTLTVTGSVQVTGSGDARQQVNLAGPLGSNPLLAPLYVKGNVAVTDSGNGPSGLHIDAGVTITGNVAYDNSLNTIGGSKFELLSNSNQYGVTSVGGLVNLKTSVSPYVADTVEFAAVGSTPLTVNSSTTITTGMGPDRVLLTRLWSKGTAAIDIGNSAPFQFDQAEINGSRFDASFGFTSSGVGAQLNLGTRANDRFGNALAATAFNRTFSALMAGGNSVIQASFASATQTMVTFASNITLTGGSPAGLFRYWRGTVSYNSSLVSLTNFTMQDMTV
;
A
#
# COMPACT_ATOMS: atom_id res chain seq x y z
N TYR A 1 20.62 41.62 -17.35
CA TYR A 1 19.91 40.93 -16.26
C TYR A 1 19.93 39.44 -16.55
N SER A 2 20.84 38.69 -15.92
CA SER A 2 20.81 37.23 -15.96
C SER A 2 19.70 36.77 -15.02
N ALA A 3 18.68 36.10 -15.56
CA ALA A 3 17.70 35.40 -14.75
C ALA A 3 18.41 34.22 -14.07
N GLY A 4 18.83 34.41 -12.81
CA GLY A 4 19.31 33.33 -11.99
C GLY A 4 18.15 32.35 -11.74
N ASN A 5 18.30 31.10 -12.19
CA ASN A 5 17.39 30.01 -11.86
C ASN A 5 17.47 29.73 -10.35
N THR A 6 16.60 30.37 -9.57
CA THR A 6 16.41 30.02 -8.16
C THR A 6 15.34 28.93 -8.08
N SER A 7 15.76 27.71 -7.73
CA SER A 7 14.82 26.66 -7.34
C SER A 7 14.24 27.03 -5.97
N ASN A 8 12.95 27.37 -5.93
CA ASN A 8 12.28 27.77 -4.69
C ASN A 8 11.74 26.54 -3.96
N THR A 9 12.55 25.96 -3.08
CA THR A 9 12.14 24.84 -2.24
C THR A 9 11.25 25.31 -1.08
N LEU A 10 10.05 24.75 -0.94
CA LEU A 10 9.25 24.92 0.28
C LEU A 10 9.70 23.90 1.33
N THR A 11 10.20 24.40 2.47
CA THR A 11 10.54 23.58 3.62
C THR A 11 9.63 23.91 4.79
N VAL A 12 8.87 22.94 5.26
CA VAL A 12 8.14 22.98 6.53
C VAL A 12 9.04 22.42 7.61
N THR A 13 9.53 23.26 8.52
CA THR A 13 10.44 22.84 9.60
C THR A 13 9.73 22.12 10.75
N GLY A 14 8.42 22.35 10.90
CA GLY A 14 7.54 21.70 11.87
C GLY A 14 6.71 20.57 11.27
N SER A 15 5.57 20.28 11.90
CA SER A 15 4.60 19.28 11.43
C SER A 15 3.41 19.95 10.74
N VAL A 16 2.80 19.24 9.79
CA VAL A 16 1.50 19.58 9.20
C VAL A 16 0.44 18.75 9.92
N GLN A 17 -0.53 19.41 10.52
CA GLN A 17 -1.68 18.74 11.14
C GLN A 17 -2.96 19.37 10.60
N VAL A 18 -3.85 18.52 10.08
CA VAL A 18 -5.17 18.92 9.60
C VAL A 18 -6.22 18.11 10.35
N THR A 19 -7.23 18.80 10.85
CA THR A 19 -8.38 18.19 11.52
C THR A 19 -9.65 18.60 10.78
N GLY A 20 -10.39 17.59 10.32
CA GLY A 20 -11.63 17.71 9.57
C GLY A 20 -12.84 17.28 10.39
N SER A 21 -13.99 17.86 10.08
CA SER A 21 -15.30 17.44 10.61
C SER A 21 -16.41 17.82 9.65
N GLY A 22 -17.56 17.15 9.76
CA GLY A 22 -18.74 17.38 8.92
C GLY A 22 -18.82 16.51 7.66
N ASP A 23 -19.96 16.57 6.98
CA ASP A 23 -20.32 15.54 5.98
C ASP A 23 -19.93 15.90 4.54
N ALA A 24 -19.23 17.02 4.36
CA ALA A 24 -18.71 17.42 3.06
C ALA A 24 -17.51 16.57 2.64
N ARG A 25 -17.26 16.51 1.33
CA ARG A 25 -16.05 15.89 0.79
C ARG A 25 -14.82 16.69 1.19
N GLN A 26 -13.85 16.04 1.83
CA GLN A 26 -12.61 16.63 2.32
C GLN A 26 -11.42 15.89 1.72
N GLN A 27 -10.36 16.63 1.38
CA GLN A 27 -9.12 16.04 0.92
C GLN A 27 -7.96 16.98 1.24
N VAL A 28 -6.93 16.45 1.89
CA VAL A 28 -5.67 17.16 2.11
C VAL A 28 -4.69 16.75 1.03
N ASN A 29 -4.11 17.73 0.33
CA ASN A 29 -3.14 17.50 -0.73
C ASN A 29 -1.78 18.08 -0.34
N LEU A 30 -0.75 17.26 -0.32
CA LEU A 30 0.64 17.70 -0.29
C LEU A 30 1.16 17.66 -1.72
N ALA A 31 1.11 18.82 -2.37
CA ALA A 31 1.49 18.95 -3.77
C ALA A 31 3.00 18.81 -3.96
N GLY A 32 3.38 18.01 -4.95
CA GLY A 32 4.73 17.87 -5.45
C GLY A 32 5.07 18.96 -6.46
N PRO A 33 6.23 18.88 -7.11
CA PRO A 33 6.57 19.78 -8.22
C PRO A 33 5.52 19.67 -9.33
N LEU A 34 5.05 20.82 -9.83
CA LEU A 34 4.11 20.85 -10.96
C LEU A 34 4.79 20.36 -12.25
N GLY A 35 4.07 19.60 -13.07
CA GLY A 35 4.50 19.08 -14.39
C GLY A 35 5.13 20.10 -15.34
N SER A 36 4.75 21.37 -15.21
CA SER A 36 5.25 22.48 -16.02
C SER A 36 6.43 23.23 -15.40
N ASN A 37 6.88 22.88 -14.20
CA ASN A 37 7.99 23.56 -13.54
C ASN A 37 9.33 22.84 -13.86
N PRO A 38 10.21 23.46 -14.66
CA PRO A 38 11.52 22.87 -14.98
C PRO A 38 12.46 22.83 -13.78
N LEU A 39 12.12 23.54 -12.68
CA LEU A 39 12.84 23.52 -11.42
C LEU A 39 12.10 22.58 -10.48
N LEU A 40 12.66 21.39 -10.30
CA LEU A 40 12.19 20.32 -9.40
C LEU A 40 12.24 20.76 -7.93
N ALA A 41 11.46 21.76 -7.55
CA ALA A 41 11.39 22.26 -6.18
C ALA A 41 10.56 21.30 -5.33
N PRO A 42 11.19 20.40 -4.56
CA PRO A 42 10.48 19.37 -3.82
C PRO A 42 9.84 20.02 -2.58
N LEU A 43 8.72 19.46 -2.11
CA LEU A 43 8.21 19.79 -0.79
C LEU A 43 8.99 18.98 0.26
N TYR A 44 9.59 19.67 1.22
CA TYR A 44 10.23 19.03 2.37
C TYR A 44 9.44 19.32 3.65
N VAL A 45 8.95 18.27 4.31
CA VAL A 45 8.35 18.34 5.64
C VAL A 45 9.31 17.68 6.63
N LYS A 46 9.92 18.48 7.51
CA LYS A 46 10.86 17.97 8.52
C LYS A 46 10.17 17.31 9.72
N GLY A 47 8.91 17.66 9.98
CA GLY A 47 8.08 17.05 11.01
C GLY A 47 7.17 15.96 10.48
N ASN A 48 6.05 15.78 11.17
CA ASN A 48 5.01 14.81 10.83
C ASN A 48 3.99 15.42 9.86
N VAL A 49 3.27 14.56 9.15
CA VAL A 49 2.03 14.91 8.44
C VAL A 49 0.91 14.08 9.05
N ALA A 50 -0.09 14.74 9.63
CA ALA A 50 -1.22 14.08 10.26
C ALA A 50 -2.54 14.67 9.75
N VAL A 51 -3.44 13.81 9.30
CA VAL A 51 -4.80 14.16 8.93
C VAL A 51 -5.75 13.32 9.76
N THR A 52 -6.63 13.99 10.50
CA THR A 52 -7.70 13.33 11.26
C THR A 52 -9.03 13.92 10.82
N ASP A 53 -9.92 13.09 10.30
CA ASP A 53 -11.28 13.50 9.94
C ASP A 53 -12.29 12.72 10.78
N SER A 54 -13.21 13.46 11.38
CA SER A 54 -14.27 12.93 12.25
C SER A 54 -15.66 13.06 11.61
N GLY A 55 -15.74 13.60 10.39
CA GLY A 55 -16.97 13.74 9.63
C GLY A 55 -17.41 12.46 8.92
N ASN A 56 -18.64 12.45 8.40
CA ASN A 56 -19.16 11.31 7.64
C ASN A 56 -19.03 11.47 6.12
N GLY A 57 -18.45 12.57 5.65
CA GLY A 57 -18.22 12.80 4.22
C GLY A 57 -17.04 11.99 3.68
N PRO A 58 -16.89 11.84 2.35
CA PRO A 58 -15.70 11.23 1.78
C PRO A 58 -14.45 12.04 2.17
N SER A 59 -13.42 11.37 2.69
CA SER A 59 -12.19 12.01 3.19
C SER A 59 -10.93 11.45 2.52
N GLY A 60 -9.82 12.19 2.57
CA GLY A 60 -8.59 11.66 2.03
C GLY A 60 -7.33 12.48 2.27
N LEU A 61 -6.20 11.82 2.05
CA LEU A 61 -4.86 12.39 2.06
C LEU A 61 -4.14 11.95 0.79
N HIS A 62 -3.75 12.93 -0.03
CA HIS A 62 -3.00 12.73 -1.25
C HIS A 62 -1.64 13.39 -1.13
N ILE A 63 -0.58 12.60 -1.28
CA ILE A 63 0.80 13.05 -1.27
C ILE A 63 1.37 12.76 -2.65
N ASP A 64 1.67 13.83 -3.37
CA ASP A 64 2.20 13.78 -4.73
C ASP A 64 3.65 13.27 -4.77
N ALA A 65 4.11 13.02 -6.00
CA ALA A 65 5.50 12.67 -6.27
C ALA A 65 6.48 13.80 -5.89
N GLY A 66 7.66 13.45 -5.40
CA GLY A 66 8.71 14.41 -5.05
C GLY A 66 8.57 15.02 -3.65
N VAL A 67 7.68 14.50 -2.80
CA VAL A 67 7.52 14.98 -1.42
C VAL A 67 8.42 14.18 -0.48
N THR A 68 9.21 14.88 0.35
CA THR A 68 10.04 14.24 1.38
C THR A 68 9.50 14.60 2.77
N ILE A 69 9.14 13.59 3.55
CA ILE A 69 8.63 13.73 4.92
C ILE A 69 9.61 13.01 5.84
N THR A 70 10.33 13.72 6.71
CA THR A 70 11.31 13.05 7.60
C THR A 70 10.66 12.46 8.85
N GLY A 71 9.49 12.97 9.26
CA GLY A 71 8.69 12.42 10.35
C GLY A 71 7.69 11.35 9.90
N ASN A 72 6.66 11.17 10.71
CA ASN A 72 5.58 10.19 10.49
C ASN A 72 4.52 10.73 9.51
N VAL A 73 3.80 9.82 8.87
CA VAL A 73 2.56 10.11 8.13
C VAL A 73 1.42 9.37 8.82
N ALA A 74 0.39 10.11 9.24
CA ALA A 74 -0.80 9.56 9.86
C ALA A 74 -2.06 10.03 9.13
N TYR A 75 -2.97 9.10 8.85
CA TYR A 75 -4.31 9.38 8.35
C TYR A 75 -5.30 8.59 9.20
N ASP A 76 -6.27 9.28 9.78
CA ASP A 76 -7.31 8.65 10.61
C ASP A 76 -8.69 9.21 10.23
N ASN A 77 -9.50 8.36 9.61
CA ASN A 77 -10.91 8.61 9.30
C ASN A 77 -11.79 7.50 9.91
N SER A 78 -11.32 6.83 10.97
CA SER A 78 -11.95 5.63 11.53
C SER A 78 -13.30 5.84 12.20
N LEU A 79 -13.70 7.09 12.44
CA LEU A 79 -15.02 7.44 12.97
C LEU A 79 -16.09 7.60 11.87
N ASN A 80 -15.69 7.62 10.61
CA ASN A 80 -16.59 7.80 9.48
C ASN A 80 -17.30 6.50 9.14
N THR A 81 -18.64 6.53 9.19
CA THR A 81 -19.49 5.35 8.98
C THR A 81 -20.26 5.38 7.66
N ILE A 82 -20.11 6.45 6.87
CA ILE A 82 -20.92 6.70 5.67
C ILE A 82 -20.04 6.85 4.45
N GLY A 83 -19.12 7.82 4.44
CA GLY A 83 -18.21 8.10 3.35
C GLY A 83 -16.98 7.18 3.36
N GLY A 84 -16.41 6.96 2.18
CA GLY A 84 -15.14 6.24 2.03
C GLY A 84 -13.92 7.15 2.20
N SER A 85 -12.78 6.53 2.39
CA SER A 85 -11.47 7.16 2.50
C SER A 85 -10.64 6.96 1.26
N LYS A 86 -9.80 7.94 0.94
CA LYS A 86 -8.75 7.79 -0.07
C LYS A 86 -7.41 8.25 0.47
N PHE A 87 -6.46 7.32 0.59
CA PHE A 87 -5.07 7.64 0.83
C PHE A 87 -4.25 7.35 -0.43
N GLU A 88 -3.43 8.30 -0.86
CA GLU A 88 -2.50 8.15 -1.97
C GLU A 88 -1.12 8.68 -1.57
N LEU A 89 -0.09 7.86 -1.74
CA LEU A 89 1.31 8.24 -1.63
C LEU A 89 2.03 7.89 -2.93
N LEU A 90 2.33 8.92 -3.72
CA LEU A 90 2.84 8.78 -5.07
C LEU A 90 4.33 9.12 -5.13
N SER A 91 5.06 8.49 -6.04
CA SER A 91 6.47 8.79 -6.33
C SER A 91 6.71 8.71 -7.83
N ASN A 92 7.55 9.60 -8.37
CA ASN A 92 7.95 9.57 -9.77
C ASN A 92 9.41 10.01 -9.87
N SER A 93 10.31 9.05 -9.74
CA SER A 93 11.76 9.33 -9.72
C SER A 93 12.28 9.85 -11.06
N ASN A 94 11.53 9.67 -12.15
CA ASN A 94 11.94 10.10 -13.48
C ASN A 94 11.64 11.58 -13.73
N GLN A 95 10.57 12.11 -13.13
CA GLN A 95 10.07 13.45 -13.46
C GLN A 95 10.00 14.39 -12.26
N TYR A 96 9.61 13.92 -11.07
CA TYR A 96 9.30 14.78 -9.92
C TYR A 96 10.22 14.54 -8.72
N GLY A 97 11.10 13.54 -8.82
CA GLY A 97 11.92 13.07 -7.71
C GLY A 97 11.22 11.99 -6.90
N VAL A 98 12.00 11.42 -5.98
CA VAL A 98 11.57 10.31 -5.15
C VAL A 98 10.79 10.85 -3.95
N THR A 99 9.58 10.33 -3.76
CA THR A 99 8.86 10.54 -2.50
C THR A 99 9.42 9.61 -1.43
N SER A 100 9.57 10.11 -0.21
CA SER A 100 10.04 9.29 0.92
C SER A 100 9.43 9.71 2.24
N VAL A 101 9.24 8.72 3.12
CA VAL A 101 8.82 8.89 4.51
C VAL A 101 9.91 8.35 5.43
N GLY A 102 10.43 9.20 6.31
CA GLY A 102 11.45 8.85 7.30
C GLY A 102 10.89 8.08 8.49
N GLY A 103 9.70 8.45 8.94
CA GLY A 103 9.02 7.86 10.09
C GLY A 103 8.01 6.76 9.74
N LEU A 104 7.15 6.47 10.73
CA LEU A 104 6.03 5.53 10.63
C LEU A 104 4.99 6.04 9.63
N VAL A 105 4.39 5.13 8.86
CA VAL A 105 3.12 5.39 8.16
C VAL A 105 2.00 4.64 8.88
N ASN A 106 0.98 5.35 9.36
CA ASN A 106 -0.15 4.76 10.09
C ASN A 106 -1.47 5.24 9.51
N LEU A 107 -2.20 4.34 8.87
CA LEU A 107 -3.43 4.65 8.14
C LEU A 107 -4.59 3.87 8.77
N LYS A 108 -5.63 4.59 9.16
CA LYS A 108 -6.93 4.05 9.54
C LYS A 108 -7.99 4.68 8.68
N THR A 109 -8.61 3.89 7.82
CA THR A 109 -9.63 4.41 6.90
C THR A 109 -11.02 4.37 7.54
N SER A 110 -12.07 4.60 6.75
CA SER A 110 -13.43 4.68 7.27
C SER A 110 -13.88 3.31 7.76
N VAL A 111 -15.01 3.25 8.45
CA VAL A 111 -15.71 2.00 8.76
C VAL A 111 -17.03 1.92 7.98
N SER A 112 -17.11 2.60 6.83
CA SER A 112 -18.32 2.60 6.00
C SER A 112 -18.58 1.19 5.44
N PRO A 113 -19.72 0.55 5.76
CA PRO A 113 -20.00 -0.80 5.31
C PRO A 113 -20.43 -0.88 3.84
N TYR A 114 -20.57 0.25 3.14
CA TYR A 114 -21.09 0.27 1.76
C TYR A 114 -20.21 1.06 0.79
N VAL A 115 -19.23 1.82 1.29
CA VAL A 115 -18.35 2.64 0.47
C VAL A 115 -16.93 2.14 0.66
N ALA A 116 -16.26 1.86 -0.45
CA ALA A 116 -14.88 1.38 -0.46
C ALA A 116 -13.92 2.45 0.09
N ASP A 117 -12.99 2.01 0.93
CA ASP A 117 -11.75 2.71 1.14
C ASP A 117 -10.71 2.34 0.07
N THR A 118 -9.86 3.29 -0.29
CA THR A 118 -8.71 3.02 -1.16
C THR A 118 -7.43 3.56 -0.55
N VAL A 119 -6.43 2.70 -0.46
CA VAL A 119 -5.07 3.03 -0.05
C VAL A 119 -4.12 2.68 -1.17
N GLU A 120 -3.42 3.67 -1.72
CA GLU A 120 -2.47 3.47 -2.82
C GLU A 120 -1.09 4.01 -2.47
N PHE A 121 -0.10 3.14 -2.59
CA PHE A 121 1.32 3.48 -2.64
C PHE A 121 1.78 3.14 -4.05
N ALA A 122 2.17 4.13 -4.84
CA ALA A 122 2.56 3.90 -6.22
C ALA A 122 3.80 4.72 -6.60
N ALA A 123 4.82 4.03 -7.09
CA ALA A 123 6.00 4.68 -7.65
C ALA A 123 6.14 4.39 -9.14
N VAL A 124 6.72 5.37 -9.86
CA VAL A 124 7.17 5.26 -11.25
C VAL A 124 8.65 5.60 -11.33
N GLY A 125 9.34 4.95 -12.25
CA GLY A 125 10.76 5.16 -12.51
C GLY A 125 11.66 4.15 -11.82
N SER A 126 12.97 4.39 -11.88
CA SER A 126 13.98 3.45 -11.41
C SER A 126 14.03 3.33 -9.88
N THR A 127 13.65 4.38 -9.14
CA THR A 127 13.78 4.41 -7.68
C THR A 127 12.41 4.25 -7.01
N PRO A 128 12.26 3.28 -6.07
CA PRO A 128 10.99 3.03 -5.40
C PRO A 128 10.60 4.17 -4.44
N LEU A 129 9.30 4.27 -4.17
CA LEU A 129 8.79 5.00 -3.00
C LEU A 129 9.34 4.34 -1.74
N THR A 130 9.94 5.10 -0.83
CA THR A 130 10.61 4.53 0.35
C THR A 130 9.93 4.94 1.65
N VAL A 131 9.62 3.96 2.49
CA VAL A 131 9.23 4.16 3.90
C VAL A 131 10.31 3.55 4.78
N ASN A 132 11.00 4.39 5.54
CA ASN A 132 12.18 3.96 6.32
C ASN A 132 11.82 3.30 7.66
N SER A 133 10.57 3.41 8.11
CA SER A 133 10.06 2.79 9.34
C SER A 133 8.91 1.82 9.04
N SER A 134 8.14 1.46 10.05
CA SER A 134 6.97 0.59 9.91
C SER A 134 5.85 1.25 9.12
N THR A 135 5.01 0.43 8.50
CA THR A 135 3.77 0.82 7.83
C THR A 135 2.62 0.01 8.42
N THR A 136 1.57 0.68 8.87
CA THR A 136 0.33 0.05 9.33
C THR A 136 -0.82 0.61 8.52
N ILE A 137 -1.61 -0.29 7.94
CA ILE A 137 -2.81 0.05 7.18
C ILE A 137 -3.94 -0.77 7.78
N THR A 138 -4.97 -0.11 8.30
CA THR A 138 -6.20 -0.73 8.78
C THR A 138 -7.35 -0.18 7.98
N THR A 139 -8.06 -1.05 7.27
CA THR A 139 -9.27 -0.69 6.53
C THR A 139 -10.56 -1.06 7.25
N GLY A 140 -11.67 -0.57 6.72
CA GLY A 140 -12.99 -0.65 7.32
C GLY A 140 -13.75 -1.94 7.03
N MET A 141 -15.06 -1.74 6.86
CA MET A 141 -16.06 -2.78 6.60
C MET A 141 -16.61 -2.71 5.16
N GLY A 142 -16.05 -1.84 4.31
CA GLY A 142 -16.45 -1.66 2.92
C GLY A 142 -15.65 -2.56 1.98
N PRO A 143 -15.95 -2.62 0.68
CA PRO A 143 -15.16 -3.39 -0.29
C PRO A 143 -13.80 -2.70 -0.54
N ASP A 144 -12.88 -2.86 0.40
CA ASP A 144 -11.70 -2.02 0.51
C ASP A 144 -10.57 -2.48 -0.41
N ARG A 145 -9.76 -1.52 -0.85
CA ARG A 145 -8.64 -1.78 -1.75
C ARG A 145 -7.34 -1.19 -1.25
N VAL A 146 -6.33 -2.04 -1.12
CA VAL A 146 -4.95 -1.65 -0.82
C VAL A 146 -4.05 -2.00 -2.00
N LEU A 147 -3.35 -1.03 -2.57
CA LEU A 147 -2.42 -1.22 -3.67
C LEU A 147 -1.03 -0.73 -3.28
N LEU A 148 -0.06 -1.64 -3.24
CA LEU A 148 1.35 -1.35 -2.96
C LEU A 148 2.21 -1.69 -4.18
N THR A 149 2.53 -0.67 -4.97
CA THR A 149 3.31 -0.81 -6.20
C THR A 149 4.65 -0.09 -6.10
N ARG A 150 5.75 -0.83 -6.28
CA ARG A 150 7.13 -0.31 -6.18
C ARG A 150 7.41 0.43 -4.86
N LEU A 151 6.89 -0.11 -3.77
CA LEU A 151 7.19 0.35 -2.41
C LEU A 151 8.44 -0.36 -1.88
N TRP A 152 9.36 0.36 -1.26
CA TRP A 152 10.40 -0.19 -0.41
C TRP A 152 10.09 0.14 1.06
N SER A 153 9.59 -0.85 1.79
CA SER A 153 9.38 -0.78 3.24
C SER A 153 10.58 -1.36 3.97
N LYS A 154 11.27 -0.52 4.73
CA LYS A 154 12.42 -0.96 5.54
C LYS A 154 12.03 -1.48 6.91
N GLY A 155 10.95 -0.93 7.49
CA GLY A 155 10.35 -1.43 8.72
C GLY A 155 9.24 -2.46 8.46
N THR A 156 8.61 -2.90 9.54
CA THR A 156 7.51 -3.89 9.49
C THR A 156 6.32 -3.31 8.75
N ALA A 157 5.78 -4.04 7.79
CA ALA A 157 4.54 -3.69 7.12
C ALA A 157 3.41 -4.59 7.64
N ALA A 158 2.35 -3.99 8.18
CA ALA A 158 1.16 -4.68 8.63
C ALA A 158 -0.05 -4.11 7.88
N ILE A 159 -0.74 -4.97 7.15
CA ILE A 159 -1.97 -4.62 6.43
C ILE A 159 -3.09 -5.45 7.05
N ASP A 160 -4.11 -4.77 7.53
CA ASP A 160 -5.34 -5.35 8.06
C ASP A 160 -6.50 -4.85 7.21
N ILE A 161 -7.12 -5.76 6.45
CA ILE A 161 -8.28 -5.45 5.61
C ILE A 161 -9.44 -6.34 5.99
N GLY A 162 -10.66 -5.85 5.84
CA GLY A 162 -11.81 -6.74 5.77
C GLY A 162 -12.36 -7.15 7.12
N ASN A 163 -13.15 -6.24 7.67
CA ASN A 163 -14.35 -6.59 8.45
C ASN A 163 -15.60 -6.52 7.56
N SER A 164 -15.43 -6.70 6.25
CA SER A 164 -16.46 -6.44 5.26
C SER A 164 -17.51 -7.54 5.22
N ALA A 165 -18.73 -7.16 4.88
CA ALA A 165 -19.84 -8.10 4.82
C ALA A 165 -19.60 -9.18 3.74
N PRO A 166 -20.18 -10.39 3.84
CA PRO A 166 -19.81 -11.53 3.00
C PRO A 166 -19.98 -11.38 1.48
N PHE A 167 -20.62 -10.32 1.02
CA PHE A 167 -20.86 -9.98 -0.38
C PHE A 167 -19.93 -8.86 -0.89
N GLN A 168 -18.98 -8.42 -0.06
CA GLN A 168 -17.98 -7.41 -0.38
C GLN A 168 -16.61 -8.06 -0.36
N PHE A 169 -15.81 -7.74 -1.37
CA PHE A 169 -14.51 -8.35 -1.57
C PHE A 169 -13.43 -7.34 -1.27
N ASP A 170 -12.72 -7.56 -0.18
CA ASP A 170 -11.52 -6.80 0.12
C ASP A 170 -10.36 -7.32 -0.73
N GLN A 171 -9.58 -6.38 -1.26
CA GLN A 171 -8.47 -6.72 -2.11
C GLN A 171 -7.21 -5.96 -1.71
N ALA A 172 -6.15 -6.71 -1.43
CA ALA A 172 -4.80 -6.16 -1.41
C ALA A 172 -4.00 -6.64 -2.62
N GLU A 173 -3.25 -5.74 -3.23
CA GLU A 173 -2.42 -6.02 -4.39
C GLU A 173 -1.03 -5.43 -4.20
N ILE A 174 0.00 -6.27 -4.31
CA ILE A 174 1.38 -5.94 -3.97
C ILE A 174 2.29 -6.35 -5.11
N ASN A 175 2.77 -5.38 -5.89
CA ASN A 175 3.55 -5.64 -7.10
C ASN A 175 4.86 -4.85 -7.14
N GLY A 176 5.96 -5.54 -7.42
CA GLY A 176 7.30 -4.93 -7.51
C GLY A 176 7.77 -4.23 -6.25
N SER A 177 7.18 -4.58 -5.10
CA SER A 177 7.48 -4.00 -3.79
C SER A 177 8.50 -4.86 -3.04
N ARG A 178 9.29 -4.24 -2.16
CA ARG A 178 10.32 -4.88 -1.35
C ARG A 178 10.07 -4.60 0.13
N PHE A 179 10.09 -5.66 0.94
CA PHE A 179 9.94 -5.60 2.39
C PHE A 179 11.20 -6.18 3.05
N ASP A 180 11.99 -5.34 3.72
CA ASP A 180 13.23 -5.77 4.38
C ASP A 180 13.00 -6.35 5.79
N ALA A 181 11.91 -5.95 6.44
CA ALA A 181 11.47 -6.50 7.71
C ALA A 181 10.27 -7.45 7.52
N SER A 182 9.53 -7.70 8.60
CA SER A 182 8.36 -8.57 8.56
C SER A 182 7.22 -7.93 7.78
N PHE A 183 6.51 -8.74 7.00
CA PHE A 183 5.26 -8.41 6.35
C PHE A 183 4.14 -9.26 6.97
N GLY A 184 3.09 -8.59 7.43
CA GLY A 184 1.89 -9.19 7.97
C GLY A 184 0.67 -8.73 7.18
N PHE A 185 -0.17 -9.69 6.82
CA PHE A 185 -1.47 -9.45 6.22
C PHE A 185 -2.54 -10.12 7.07
N THR A 186 -3.58 -9.39 7.44
CA THR A 186 -4.74 -9.93 8.13
C THR A 186 -5.99 -9.58 7.35
N SER A 187 -6.89 -10.56 7.23
CA SER A 187 -8.24 -10.31 6.80
C SER A 187 -9.24 -11.24 7.45
N SER A 188 -10.41 -10.72 7.81
CA SER A 188 -11.50 -11.49 8.41
C SER A 188 -12.76 -11.59 7.53
N GLY A 189 -12.86 -10.76 6.50
CA GLY A 189 -13.95 -10.71 5.53
C GLY A 189 -13.96 -11.94 4.61
N VAL A 190 -15.16 -12.40 4.25
CA VAL A 190 -15.33 -13.53 3.31
C VAL A 190 -14.86 -13.10 1.91
N GLY A 191 -14.13 -13.97 1.23
CA GLY A 191 -13.68 -13.71 -0.14
C GLY A 191 -12.55 -12.70 -0.26
N ALA A 192 -11.89 -12.34 0.85
CA ALA A 192 -10.72 -11.48 0.81
C ALA A 192 -9.63 -12.04 -0.11
N GLN A 193 -9.01 -11.16 -0.89
CA GLN A 193 -8.00 -11.52 -1.87
C GLN A 193 -6.69 -10.76 -1.63
N LEU A 194 -5.59 -11.52 -1.51
CA LEU A 194 -4.23 -10.98 -1.52
C LEU A 194 -3.52 -11.38 -2.81
N ASN A 195 -3.19 -10.39 -3.63
CA ASN A 195 -2.49 -10.55 -4.90
C ASN A 195 -1.03 -10.12 -4.77
N LEU A 196 -0.10 -11.01 -5.09
CA LEU A 196 1.33 -10.81 -4.96
C LEU A 196 2.00 -10.99 -6.33
N GLY A 197 2.62 -9.93 -6.86
CA GLY A 197 3.34 -9.99 -8.13
C GLY A 197 2.47 -10.45 -9.31
N THR A 198 1.18 -10.16 -9.28
CA THR A 198 0.18 -10.53 -10.30
C THR A 198 0.19 -9.60 -11.51
N ARG A 199 1.05 -8.58 -11.53
CA ARG A 199 1.24 -7.66 -12.66
C ARG A 199 2.68 -7.66 -13.17
N ALA A 200 2.83 -7.69 -14.48
CA ALA A 200 4.11 -7.48 -15.15
C ALA A 200 4.53 -6.00 -15.14
N ASN A 201 3.56 -5.10 -15.19
CA ASN A 201 3.77 -3.66 -15.38
C ASN A 201 2.97 -2.85 -14.35
N ASP A 202 3.46 -1.65 -14.03
CA ASP A 202 2.68 -0.66 -13.28
C ASP A 202 1.53 -0.07 -14.12
N ARG A 203 0.71 0.79 -13.51
CA ARG A 203 -0.42 1.45 -14.19
C ARG A 203 0.01 2.37 -15.35
N PHE A 204 1.30 2.64 -15.49
CA PHE A 204 1.89 3.50 -16.52
C PHE A 204 2.64 2.69 -17.58
N GLY A 205 2.61 1.35 -17.51
CA GLY A 205 3.24 0.45 -18.47
C GLY A 205 4.71 0.15 -18.22
N ASN A 206 5.29 0.57 -17.09
CA ASN A 206 6.69 0.25 -16.77
C ASN A 206 6.81 -1.13 -16.13
N ALA A 207 7.81 -1.90 -16.57
CA ALA A 207 8.09 -3.22 -16.03
C ALA A 207 8.35 -3.18 -14.52
N LEU A 208 7.74 -4.12 -13.80
CA LEU A 208 7.90 -4.31 -12.37
C LEU A 208 8.97 -5.36 -12.08
N ALA A 209 9.77 -5.09 -11.05
CA ALA A 209 10.63 -6.12 -10.47
C ALA A 209 9.78 -7.18 -9.75
N ALA A 210 10.42 -8.27 -9.31
CA ALA A 210 9.77 -9.24 -8.42
C ALA A 210 9.38 -8.58 -7.09
N THR A 211 8.21 -8.91 -6.57
CA THR A 211 7.83 -8.58 -5.19
C THR A 211 8.68 -9.42 -4.23
N ALA A 212 9.39 -8.80 -3.28
CA ALA A 212 10.35 -9.47 -2.41
C ALA A 212 10.01 -9.32 -0.93
N PHE A 213 9.97 -10.44 -0.22
CA PHE A 213 9.82 -10.52 1.24
C PHE A 213 11.11 -11.11 1.84
N ASN A 214 11.90 -10.29 2.52
CA ASN A 214 13.27 -10.66 2.91
C ASN A 214 13.39 -11.30 4.30
N ARG A 215 12.37 -11.21 5.17
CA ARG A 215 12.49 -11.66 6.58
C ARG A 215 11.37 -12.55 7.11
N THR A 216 10.12 -12.08 7.10
CA THR A 216 8.96 -12.92 7.43
C THR A 216 7.79 -12.49 6.58
N PHE A 217 7.06 -13.44 6.01
CA PHE A 217 5.77 -13.22 5.40
C PHE A 217 4.72 -14.00 6.20
N SER A 218 3.70 -13.30 6.68
CA SER A 218 2.58 -13.89 7.38
C SER A 218 1.26 -13.40 6.80
N ALA A 219 0.31 -14.30 6.59
CA ALA A 219 -1.03 -13.97 6.15
C ALA A 219 -2.06 -14.75 6.98
N LEU A 220 -2.90 -14.04 7.72
CA LEU A 220 -4.09 -14.56 8.39
C LEU A 220 -5.31 -14.19 7.55
N MET A 221 -5.98 -15.17 6.95
CA MET A 221 -7.17 -15.01 6.14
C MET A 221 -8.33 -15.76 6.80
N ALA A 222 -8.93 -15.17 7.84
CA ALA A 222 -9.94 -15.81 8.67
C ALA A 222 -11.33 -15.93 7.99
N GLY A 223 -11.61 -15.13 6.96
CA GLY A 223 -12.85 -15.24 6.21
C GLY A 223 -12.88 -16.45 5.28
N GLY A 224 -14.07 -17.06 5.12
CA GLY A 224 -14.26 -18.16 4.18
C GLY A 224 -13.95 -17.76 2.73
N ASN A 225 -13.56 -18.72 1.89
CA ASN A 225 -13.23 -18.52 0.46
C ASN A 225 -12.09 -17.50 0.19
N SER A 226 -11.27 -17.20 1.19
CA SER A 226 -10.12 -16.32 1.03
C SER A 226 -9.08 -16.92 0.07
N VAL A 227 -8.50 -16.06 -0.77
CA VAL A 227 -7.51 -16.48 -1.76
C VAL A 227 -6.26 -15.62 -1.69
N ILE A 228 -5.10 -16.27 -1.68
CA ILE A 228 -3.84 -15.61 -1.99
C ILE A 228 -3.46 -16.03 -3.41
N GLN A 229 -3.16 -15.08 -4.29
CA GLN A 229 -2.65 -15.36 -5.63
C GLN A 229 -1.23 -14.81 -5.74
N ALA A 230 -0.27 -15.69 -6.06
CA ALA A 230 1.09 -15.28 -6.36
C ALA A 230 1.40 -15.50 -7.84
N SER A 231 2.06 -14.52 -8.45
CA SER A 231 2.44 -14.52 -9.86
C SER A 231 1.23 -14.51 -10.83
N PHE A 232 1.50 -14.56 -12.14
CA PHE A 232 0.47 -14.56 -13.19
C PHE A 232 0.81 -15.53 -14.33
N ALA A 233 -0.21 -15.94 -15.11
CA ALA A 233 -0.13 -17.08 -16.03
C ALA A 233 0.91 -16.93 -17.15
N SER A 234 1.14 -15.70 -17.61
CA SER A 234 2.08 -15.40 -18.70
C SER A 234 3.48 -15.02 -18.19
N ALA A 235 3.74 -15.09 -16.88
CA ALA A 235 5.05 -14.71 -16.35
C ALA A 235 6.10 -15.76 -16.73
N THR A 236 7.16 -15.32 -17.40
CA THR A 236 8.31 -16.17 -17.77
C THR A 236 9.49 -16.05 -16.80
N GLN A 237 9.36 -15.19 -15.79
CA GLN A 237 10.37 -14.91 -14.77
C GLN A 237 9.74 -14.93 -13.37
N THR A 238 10.60 -15.03 -12.35
CA THR A 238 10.14 -15.00 -10.94
C THR A 238 9.48 -13.66 -10.64
N MET A 239 8.20 -13.69 -10.25
CA MET A 239 7.44 -12.48 -9.91
C MET A 239 7.34 -12.23 -8.41
N VAL A 240 7.53 -13.27 -7.60
CA VAL A 240 7.50 -13.18 -6.14
C VAL A 240 8.64 -13.99 -5.55
N THR A 241 9.36 -13.40 -4.61
CA THR A 241 10.45 -14.04 -3.88
C THR A 241 10.19 -13.94 -2.38
N PHE A 242 10.11 -15.09 -1.73
CA PHE A 242 10.06 -15.25 -0.29
C PHE A 242 11.42 -15.80 0.19
N ALA A 243 12.31 -14.92 0.65
CA ALA A 243 13.62 -15.32 1.18
C ALA A 243 13.55 -15.72 2.68
N SER A 244 12.37 -16.14 3.13
CA SER A 244 11.90 -15.91 4.49
C SER A 244 10.86 -16.94 4.91
N ASN A 245 10.55 -17.03 6.21
CA ASN A 245 9.44 -17.86 6.69
C ASN A 245 8.11 -17.39 6.07
N ILE A 246 7.32 -18.36 5.60
CA ILE A 246 5.97 -18.14 5.08
C ILE A 246 5.00 -18.80 6.08
N THR A 247 4.14 -18.01 6.69
CA THR A 247 3.08 -18.51 7.58
C THR A 247 1.73 -18.12 7.03
N LEU A 248 0.94 -19.10 6.59
CA LEU A 248 -0.41 -18.90 6.10
C LEU A 248 -1.40 -19.54 7.07
N THR A 249 -2.35 -18.75 7.56
CA THR A 249 -3.41 -19.22 8.45
C THR A 249 -4.75 -18.86 7.84
N GLY A 250 -5.57 -19.86 7.52
CA GLY A 250 -6.91 -19.67 6.98
C GLY A 250 -8.00 -19.86 8.02
N GLY A 251 -9.20 -19.39 7.69
CA GLY A 251 -10.43 -19.65 8.43
C GLY A 251 -11.03 -21.03 8.17
N SER A 252 -12.32 -21.17 8.52
CA SER A 252 -13.15 -22.33 8.20
C SER A 252 -14.33 -21.86 7.32
N PRO A 253 -14.49 -22.35 6.08
CA PRO A 253 -13.64 -23.34 5.39
C PRO A 253 -12.23 -22.82 5.09
N ALA A 254 -11.31 -23.76 4.83
CA ALA A 254 -9.91 -23.45 4.50
C ALA A 254 -9.78 -22.49 3.31
N GLY A 255 -8.79 -21.59 3.39
CA GLY A 255 -8.41 -20.70 2.29
C GLY A 255 -7.55 -21.42 1.24
N LEU A 256 -7.26 -20.72 0.14
CA LEU A 256 -6.51 -21.27 -0.99
C LEU A 256 -5.37 -20.37 -1.43
N PHE A 257 -4.15 -20.92 -1.49
CA PHE A 257 -2.98 -20.25 -2.06
C PHE A 257 -2.75 -20.77 -3.47
N ARG A 258 -2.97 -19.90 -4.45
CA ARG A 258 -2.81 -20.21 -5.87
C ARG A 258 -1.54 -19.59 -6.40
N TYR A 259 -0.89 -20.33 -7.27
CA TYR A 259 0.06 -19.75 -8.20
C TYR A 259 -0.38 -20.07 -9.61
N TRP A 260 -0.38 -19.02 -10.41
CA TRP A 260 -0.54 -19.15 -11.85
C TRP A 260 0.78 -19.64 -12.43
N ARG A 261 0.78 -20.11 -13.68
CA ARG A 261 1.95 -20.64 -14.43
C ARG A 261 3.26 -19.83 -14.42
N GLY A 262 3.29 -18.68 -13.77
CA GLY A 262 4.51 -17.96 -13.44
C GLY A 262 5.28 -18.55 -12.26
N THR A 263 6.53 -18.12 -12.10
CA THR A 263 7.42 -18.64 -11.06
C THR A 263 7.39 -17.81 -9.77
N VAL A 264 7.43 -18.52 -8.65
CA VAL A 264 7.63 -17.99 -7.29
C VAL A 264 8.88 -18.64 -6.72
N SER A 265 9.74 -17.86 -6.08
CA SER A 265 10.92 -18.39 -5.38
C SER A 265 10.66 -18.44 -3.88
N TYR A 266 10.79 -19.62 -3.28
CA TYR A 266 10.67 -19.84 -1.84
C TYR A 266 11.40 -21.12 -1.43
N ASN A 267 11.68 -21.27 -0.14
CA ASN A 267 12.16 -22.52 0.45
C ASN A 267 10.98 -23.25 1.10
N SER A 268 10.61 -24.42 0.58
CA SER A 268 9.46 -25.20 1.07
C SER A 268 9.59 -25.62 2.54
N SER A 269 10.82 -25.77 3.07
CA SER A 269 11.05 -26.07 4.49
C SER A 269 10.71 -24.91 5.44
N LEU A 270 10.52 -23.70 4.90
CA LEU A 270 10.16 -22.50 5.66
C LEU A 270 8.66 -22.16 5.56
N VAL A 271 7.85 -23.06 5.00
CA VAL A 271 6.41 -22.87 4.81
C VAL A 271 5.64 -23.56 5.92
N SER A 272 4.80 -22.79 6.61
CA SER A 272 3.84 -23.28 7.60
C SER A 272 2.43 -22.91 7.16
N LEU A 273 1.56 -23.93 7.05
CA LEU A 273 0.18 -23.79 6.61
C LEU A 273 -0.76 -24.27 7.72
N THR A 274 -1.77 -23.48 8.04
CA THR A 274 -2.88 -23.86 8.93
C THR A 274 -4.18 -23.53 8.21
N ASN A 275 -5.05 -24.52 7.96
CA ASN A 275 -6.30 -24.34 7.19
C ASN A 275 -6.12 -23.59 5.86
N PHE A 276 -5.01 -23.88 5.17
CA PHE A 276 -4.70 -23.37 3.84
C PHE A 276 -4.24 -24.52 2.97
N THR A 277 -4.65 -24.52 1.70
CA THR A 277 -4.13 -25.45 0.69
C THR A 277 -3.31 -24.68 -0.34
N MET A 278 -2.26 -25.30 -0.88
CA MET A 278 -1.51 -24.77 -2.01
C MET A 278 -1.96 -25.48 -3.29
N GLN A 279 -2.13 -24.72 -4.37
CA GLN A 279 -2.54 -25.24 -5.67
C GLN A 279 -1.71 -24.65 -6.81
N ASP A 280 -1.04 -25.53 -7.56
CA ASP A 280 -0.58 -25.28 -8.93
C ASP A 280 -1.77 -25.08 -9.86
N MET A 281 -1.79 -23.98 -10.62
CA MET A 281 -2.65 -23.90 -11.79
C MET A 281 -1.80 -23.99 -13.08
N THR A 282 -1.47 -25.22 -13.48
CA THR A 282 -1.02 -25.53 -14.84
C THR A 282 -2.24 -25.57 -15.77
N VAL A 283 -2.39 -24.59 -16.67
CA VAL A 283 -3.50 -24.52 -17.68
C VAL A 283 -3.15 -25.17 -19.02
#